data_AF-A0A377DBH2-F1
#
_entry.id   AF-A0A377DBH2-F1
#
_cell.length_a   1.000
_cell.length_b   1.000
_cell.length_c   1.000
_cell.angle_alpha   90.00
_cell.angle_beta   90.00
_cell.angle_gamma   90.00
#
_symmetry.space_group_name_H-M   'P 1'
#
loop_
_entity.id
_entity.type
_entity.pdbx_description
1 polymer ?
#
loop_
_entity_poly.entity_id
_entity_poly.type
_entity_poly.pdbx_seq_one_letter_code
_entity_poly.pdbx_strand_id
1 'polypeptide(L)'
;MRGEVLLAGVPRHVAEREIATLVGSFSLHEQNIHNLPRDQGPGNTVSLEVESENITERFFVVGEKRVSAEVVAAQLVKEVKRYLASPAAVGEYLADQLVLPMALAGAGEFTVAHPSCHLLTNIAVVERFLPVRFSLVEADGVTRVSIE
;
A
#
# COMPACT_ATOMS: atom_id res chain seq x y z
N MET A 1 -6.60 12.01 4.54
CA MET A 1 -6.04 11.20 3.43
C MET A 1 -5.73 12.10 2.23
N ARG A 2 -4.76 11.74 1.40
CA ARG A 2 -4.36 12.50 0.19
C ARG A 2 -4.51 11.61 -1.03
N GLY A 3 -5.32 12.02 -1.99
CA GLY A 3 -5.51 11.31 -3.26
C GLY A 3 -4.62 11.91 -4.35
N GLU A 4 -4.00 11.06 -5.17
CA GLU A 4 -3.15 11.48 -6.27
C GLU A 4 -3.43 10.65 -7.52
N VAL A 5 -3.46 11.30 -8.68
CA VAL A 5 -3.46 10.65 -9.99
C VAL A 5 -2.29 11.14 -10.83
N LEU A 6 -1.59 10.21 -11.47
CA LEU A 6 -0.52 10.47 -12.42
C LEU A 6 -0.96 10.08 -13.83
N LEU A 7 -0.86 11.01 -14.79
CA LEU A 7 -1.22 10.79 -16.19
C LEU A 7 -0.02 11.01 -17.10
N ALA A 8 0.26 10.08 -18.01
CA ALA A 8 1.20 10.26 -19.12
C ALA A 8 0.53 9.84 -20.42
N GLY A 9 0.22 10.79 -21.31
CA GLY A 9 -0.46 10.48 -22.58
C GLY A 9 -1.86 9.88 -22.45
N VAL A 10 -2.56 10.13 -21.32
CA VAL A 10 -3.93 9.69 -21.02
C VAL A 10 -4.83 10.93 -20.85
N PRO A 11 -6.09 10.91 -21.34
CA PRO A 11 -6.99 12.06 -21.21
C PRO A 11 -7.27 12.48 -19.76
N ARG A 12 -7.29 13.79 -19.50
CA ARG A 12 -7.47 14.36 -18.16
C ARG A 12 -8.75 13.90 -17.44
N HIS A 13 -9.84 13.69 -18.18
CA HIS A 13 -11.12 13.23 -17.62
C HIS A 13 -11.05 11.81 -17.01
N VAL A 14 -9.95 11.08 -17.20
CA VAL A 14 -9.70 9.82 -16.48
C VAL A 14 -9.40 10.12 -15.02
N ALA A 15 -8.44 11.01 -14.75
CA ALA A 15 -8.06 11.40 -13.39
C ALA A 15 -9.22 12.04 -12.61
N GLU A 16 -10.03 12.87 -13.27
CA GLU A 16 -11.19 13.51 -12.64
C GLU A 16 -12.22 12.48 -12.13
N ARG A 17 -12.44 11.39 -12.90
CA ARG A 17 -13.35 10.31 -12.51
C ARG A 17 -12.77 9.39 -11.44
N GLU A 18 -11.46 9.18 -11.45
CA GLU A 18 -10.76 8.44 -10.38
C GLU A 18 -10.83 9.19 -9.06
N ILE A 19 -10.47 10.48 -9.04
CA ILE A 19 -10.57 11.34 -7.86
C ILE A 19 -12.02 11.39 -7.34
N ALA A 20 -13.01 11.55 -8.22
CA ALA A 20 -14.42 11.56 -7.81
C ALA A 20 -14.82 10.25 -7.09
N THR A 21 -14.32 9.11 -7.56
CA THR A 21 -14.57 7.81 -6.93
C THR A 21 -13.93 7.72 -5.54
N LEU A 22 -12.70 8.25 -5.37
CA LEU A 22 -12.03 8.30 -4.08
C LEU A 22 -12.76 9.22 -3.08
N VAL A 23 -13.16 10.41 -3.52
CA VAL A 23 -13.93 11.38 -2.69
C VAL A 23 -15.28 10.80 -2.28
N GLY A 24 -15.91 9.98 -3.12
CA GLY A 24 -17.14 9.26 -2.77
C GLY A 24 -16.99 8.24 -1.65
N SER A 25 -15.76 7.80 -1.34
CA SER A 25 -15.48 6.80 -0.30
C SER A 25 -14.72 7.35 0.91
N PHE A 26 -13.97 8.44 0.76
CA PHE A 26 -13.07 8.96 1.80
C PHE A 26 -13.07 10.49 1.84
N SER A 27 -12.82 11.05 3.03
CA SER A 27 -12.55 12.48 3.19
C SER A 27 -11.10 12.78 2.82
N LEU A 28 -10.90 13.38 1.64
CA LEU A 28 -9.57 13.75 1.14
C LEU A 28 -9.24 15.20 1.51
N HIS A 29 -8.07 15.42 2.13
CA HIS A 29 -7.54 16.76 2.40
C HIS A 29 -6.84 17.35 1.16
N GLU A 30 -6.27 16.48 0.33
CA GLU A 30 -5.59 16.85 -0.92
C GLU A 30 -6.05 15.94 -2.07
N GLN A 31 -6.13 16.54 -3.26
CA GLN A 31 -6.57 15.90 -4.50
C GLN A 31 -5.65 16.38 -5.62
N ASN A 32 -4.58 15.64 -5.86
CA ASN A 32 -3.50 16.04 -6.77
C ASN A 32 -3.63 15.31 -8.11
N ILE A 33 -3.48 16.05 -9.22
CA ILE A 33 -3.46 15.48 -10.57
C ILE A 33 -2.17 15.93 -11.26
N HIS A 34 -1.26 14.99 -11.46
CA HIS A 34 0.03 15.21 -12.10
C HIS A 34 -0.02 14.77 -13.56
N ASN A 35 0.28 15.70 -14.46
CA ASN A 35 0.40 15.42 -15.89
C ASN A 35 1.88 15.36 -16.25
N LEU A 36 2.32 14.18 -16.69
CA LEU A 36 3.66 13.94 -17.19
C LEU A 36 3.74 14.20 -18.70
N PRO A 37 4.96 14.48 -19.22
CA PRO A 37 5.23 14.49 -20.64
C PRO A 37 4.73 13.24 -21.37
N ARG A 38 4.19 13.41 -22.57
CA ARG A 38 3.52 12.33 -23.33
C ARG A 38 4.48 11.19 -23.73
N ASP A 39 5.76 11.50 -23.88
CA ASP A 39 6.84 10.55 -24.18
C ASP A 39 7.16 9.60 -23.01
N GLN A 40 6.65 9.88 -21.80
CA GLN A 40 6.69 8.97 -20.65
C GLN A 40 5.47 8.03 -20.59
N GLY A 41 4.55 8.15 -21.56
CA GLY A 41 3.30 7.39 -21.62
C GLY A 41 3.26 6.34 -22.76
N PRO A 42 2.11 5.66 -22.92
CA PRO A 42 0.86 5.85 -22.21
C PRO A 42 0.86 5.20 -20.81
N GLY A 43 0.44 5.94 -19.79
CA GLY A 43 0.36 5.45 -18.40
C GLY A 43 -0.60 6.24 -17.53
N ASN A 44 -1.20 5.55 -16.57
CA ASN A 44 -2.06 6.12 -15.53
C ASN A 44 -1.82 5.38 -14.21
N THR A 45 -1.68 6.10 -13.11
CA THR A 45 -1.73 5.52 -11.76
C THR A 45 -2.60 6.37 -10.86
N VAL A 46 -3.35 5.71 -9.98
CA VAL A 46 -4.08 6.36 -8.90
C VAL A 46 -3.52 5.86 -7.59
N SER A 47 -3.32 6.76 -6.63
CA SER A 47 -2.81 6.42 -5.31
C SER A 47 -3.53 7.18 -4.20
N LEU A 48 -3.52 6.58 -3.03
CA LEU A 48 -4.14 7.14 -1.83
C LEU A 48 -3.18 6.97 -0.66
N GLU A 49 -2.87 8.09 -0.03
CA GLU A 49 -2.03 8.17 1.17
C GLU A 49 -2.89 8.31 2.42
N VAL A 50 -2.59 7.46 3.40
CA VAL A 50 -3.23 7.40 4.70
C VAL A 50 -2.19 7.74 5.77
N GLU A 51 -2.10 9.03 6.05
CA GLU A 51 -1.36 9.57 7.20
C GLU A 51 -2.17 9.31 8.48
N SER A 52 -1.61 8.51 9.38
CA SER A 52 -2.15 8.19 10.71
C SER A 52 -1.18 8.68 11.80
N GLU A 53 -1.59 8.63 13.06
CA GLU A 53 -0.75 9.11 14.18
C GLU A 53 0.65 8.48 14.22
N ASN A 54 0.74 7.17 13.97
CA ASN A 54 1.98 6.40 14.16
C ASN A 54 2.68 6.01 12.86
N ILE A 55 2.02 6.16 11.70
CA ILE A 55 2.54 5.72 10.42
C ILE A 55 1.81 6.40 9.25
N THR A 56 2.53 6.58 8.15
CA THR A 56 1.94 6.93 6.86
C THR A 56 2.05 5.74 5.93
N GLU A 57 0.90 5.27 5.43
CA GLU A 57 0.84 4.20 4.44
C GLU A 57 0.34 4.74 3.09
N ARG A 58 0.79 4.11 2.00
CA ARG A 58 0.40 4.52 0.65
C ARG A 58 0.05 3.32 -0.22
N PHE A 59 -1.13 3.41 -0.83
CA PHE A 59 -1.67 2.41 -1.74
C PHE A 59 -1.73 2.98 -3.14
N PHE A 60 -1.56 2.13 -4.16
CA PHE A 60 -1.71 2.56 -5.54
C PHE A 60 -2.25 1.44 -6.43
N VAL A 61 -2.92 1.84 -7.50
CA VAL A 61 -3.34 0.96 -8.58
C VAL A 61 -2.87 1.55 -9.90
N VAL A 62 -2.34 0.69 -10.78
CA VAL A 62 -1.98 1.07 -12.14
C VAL A 62 -3.21 0.92 -13.03
N GLY A 63 -3.54 1.96 -13.80
CA GLY A 63 -4.60 1.90 -14.79
C GLY A 63 -4.23 0.99 -15.97
N GLU A 64 -5.17 0.17 -16.40
CA GLU A 64 -4.95 -0.79 -17.48
C GLU A 64 -5.84 -0.52 -18.71
N LYS A 65 -5.39 -0.97 -19.88
CA LYS A 65 -6.19 -0.87 -21.11
C LYS A 65 -7.50 -1.64 -20.92
N ARG A 66 -8.61 -1.02 -21.33
CA ARG A 66 -9.98 -1.58 -21.24
C ARG A 66 -10.54 -1.70 -19.83
N VAL A 67 -9.88 -1.12 -18.82
CA VAL A 67 -10.44 -0.94 -17.49
C VAL A 67 -10.92 0.51 -17.35
N SER A 68 -12.10 0.71 -16.77
CA SER A 68 -12.62 2.07 -16.59
C SER A 68 -11.95 2.76 -15.39
N ALA A 69 -11.90 4.09 -15.43
CA ALA A 69 -11.42 4.95 -14.35
C ALA A 69 -12.06 4.59 -12.98
N GLU A 70 -13.38 4.35 -12.99
CA GLU A 70 -14.15 4.00 -11.81
C GLU A 70 -13.75 2.63 -11.25
N VAL A 71 -13.47 1.65 -12.12
CA VAL A 71 -13.03 0.32 -11.68
C VAL A 71 -11.62 0.37 -11.09
N VAL A 72 -10.70 1.11 -11.71
CA VAL A 72 -9.34 1.33 -11.19
C VAL A 72 -9.40 1.97 -9.80
N ALA A 73 -10.15 3.06 -9.64
CA ALA A 73 -10.29 3.71 -8.33
C ALA A 73 -11.05 2.83 -7.31
N ALA A 74 -12.05 2.05 -7.73
CA ALA A 74 -12.75 1.13 -6.84
C ALA A 74 -11.85 0.00 -6.31
N GLN A 75 -10.89 -0.48 -7.10
CA GLN A 75 -9.87 -1.42 -6.63
C GLN A 75 -9.03 -0.81 -5.52
N LEU A 76 -8.54 0.43 -5.72
CA LEU A 76 -7.79 1.16 -4.70
C LEU A 76 -8.63 1.39 -3.43
N VAL A 77 -9.89 1.79 -3.58
CA VAL A 77 -10.82 1.95 -2.44
C VAL A 77 -10.96 0.65 -1.66
N LYS A 78 -11.07 -0.49 -2.34
CA LYS A 78 -11.19 -1.80 -1.70
C LYS A 78 -9.94 -2.15 -0.90
N GLU A 79 -8.75 -1.88 -1.43
CA GLU A 79 -7.49 -2.14 -0.73
C GLU A 79 -7.34 -1.26 0.51
N VAL A 80 -7.60 0.04 0.39
CA VAL A 80 -7.50 0.96 1.53
C VAL A 80 -8.54 0.63 2.59
N LYS A 81 -9.78 0.28 2.21
CA LYS A 81 -10.79 -0.17 3.18
C LYS A 81 -10.38 -1.45 3.90
N ARG A 82 -9.68 -2.37 3.22
CA ARG A 82 -9.14 -3.58 3.86
C ARG A 82 -8.08 -3.21 4.91
N TYR A 83 -7.17 -2.30 4.58
CA TYR A 83 -6.16 -1.80 5.53
C TYR A 83 -6.83 -1.14 6.75
N LEU A 84 -7.76 -0.21 6.51
CA LEU A 84 -8.47 0.52 7.58
C LEU A 84 -9.42 -0.34 8.42
N ALA A 85 -9.76 -1.56 7.95
CA ALA A 85 -10.59 -2.49 8.70
C ALA A 85 -9.81 -3.25 9.79
N SER A 86 -8.48 -3.11 9.83
CA SER A 86 -7.59 -3.72 10.82
C SER A 86 -6.91 -2.64 11.66
N PRO A 87 -6.62 -2.89 12.95
CA PRO A 87 -5.79 -2.00 13.76
C PRO A 87 -4.28 -2.18 13.49
N ALA A 88 -3.89 -3.04 12.55
CA ALA A 88 -2.50 -3.23 12.15
C ALA A 88 -1.88 -1.92 11.63
N ALA A 89 -0.65 -1.63 12.05
CA ALA A 89 0.06 -0.43 11.61
C ALA A 89 0.55 -0.55 10.16
N VAL A 90 1.03 -1.73 9.77
CA VAL A 90 1.74 -1.92 8.51
C VAL A 90 0.85 -2.66 7.50
N GLY A 91 0.85 -2.16 6.25
CA GLY A 91 0.17 -2.79 5.13
C GLY A 91 0.86 -4.07 4.66
N GLU A 92 0.16 -4.84 3.82
CA GLU A 92 0.62 -6.15 3.33
C GLU A 92 2.02 -6.08 2.68
N TYR A 93 2.25 -5.08 1.84
CA TYR A 93 3.49 -4.95 1.08
C TYR A 93 4.64 -4.32 1.88
N LEU A 94 4.34 -3.38 2.78
CA LEU A 94 5.39 -2.80 3.62
C LEU A 94 5.90 -3.83 4.65
N ALA A 95 5.04 -4.74 5.10
CA ALA A 95 5.40 -5.80 6.04
C ALA A 95 6.56 -6.66 5.51
N ASP A 96 6.51 -7.09 4.24
CA ASP A 96 7.58 -7.91 3.66
C ASP A 96 8.88 -7.12 3.40
N GLN A 97 8.78 -5.80 3.17
CA GLN A 97 9.92 -4.89 2.97
C GLN A 97 10.66 -4.57 4.28
N LEU A 98 9.97 -4.61 5.42
CA LEU A 98 10.56 -4.34 6.73
C LEU A 98 11.39 -5.51 7.30
N VAL A 99 11.18 -6.74 6.80
CA VAL A 99 11.86 -7.95 7.31
C VAL A 99 13.39 -7.80 7.30
N LEU A 100 13.97 -7.49 6.14
CA LEU A 100 15.42 -7.39 6.00
C LEU A 100 16.05 -6.25 6.82
N PRO A 101 15.57 -4.99 6.76
CA PRO A 101 16.18 -3.92 7.54
C PRO A 101 16.07 -4.16 9.05
N MET A 102 14.96 -4.72 9.54
CA MET A 102 14.85 -5.08 10.96
C MET A 102 15.81 -6.21 11.34
N ALA A 103 15.95 -7.24 10.48
CA ALA A 103 16.89 -8.34 10.72
C ALA A 103 18.34 -7.87 10.79
N LEU A 104 18.72 -6.90 9.95
CA LEU A 104 20.05 -6.28 9.99
C LEU A 104 20.24 -5.40 11.24
N ALA A 105 19.18 -4.77 11.73
CA ALA A 105 19.21 -4.05 13.00
C ALA A 105 19.28 -4.99 14.22
N GLY A 106 18.88 -6.26 14.04
CA GLY A 106 18.91 -7.30 15.07
C GLY A 106 17.78 -7.20 16.10
N ALA A 107 16.84 -6.26 15.93
CA ALA A 107 15.68 -6.10 16.80
C ALA A 107 14.58 -5.31 16.07
N GLY A 108 13.36 -5.40 16.59
CA GLY A 108 12.22 -4.60 16.15
C GLY A 108 10.95 -5.43 15.99
N GLU A 109 9.83 -4.74 15.85
CA GLU A 109 8.53 -5.37 15.61
C GLU A 109 7.56 -4.46 14.85
N PHE A 110 6.57 -5.08 14.22
CA PHE A 110 5.41 -4.41 13.65
C PHE A 110 4.16 -5.29 13.72
N THR A 111 3.01 -4.70 13.41
CA THR A 111 1.74 -5.41 13.27
C THR A 111 1.25 -5.36 11.84
N VAL A 112 0.78 -6.50 11.33
CA VAL A 112 0.17 -6.66 9.99
C VAL A 112 -1.13 -7.45 10.13
N ALA A 113 -2.16 -7.12 9.34
CA ALA A 113 -3.46 -7.77 9.44
C ALA A 113 -3.38 -9.28 9.14
N HIS A 114 -2.78 -9.64 8.01
CA HIS A 114 -2.59 -11.02 7.59
C HIS A 114 -1.18 -11.18 6.99
N PRO A 115 -0.38 -12.16 7.45
CA PRO A 115 0.91 -12.44 6.86
C PRO A 115 0.77 -12.89 5.40
N SER A 116 1.40 -12.17 4.48
CA SER A 116 1.42 -12.54 3.07
C SER A 116 2.40 -13.69 2.80
N CYS A 117 2.23 -14.41 1.68
CA CYS A 117 3.21 -15.41 1.25
C CYS A 117 4.61 -14.80 1.05
N HIS A 118 4.69 -13.53 0.63
CA HIS A 118 5.96 -12.81 0.46
C HIS A 118 6.64 -12.54 1.80
N LEU A 119 5.88 -12.10 2.81
CA LEU A 119 6.40 -11.91 4.17
C LEU A 119 7.02 -13.20 4.72
N LEU A 120 6.28 -14.31 4.63
CA LEU A 120 6.76 -15.61 5.10
C LEU A 120 8.00 -16.09 4.35
N THR A 121 8.05 -15.87 3.03
CA THR A 121 9.21 -16.23 2.21
C THR A 121 10.43 -15.37 2.57
N ASN A 122 10.26 -14.05 2.76
CA ASN A 122 11.35 -13.15 3.14
C ASN A 122 11.92 -13.52 4.51
N ILE A 123 11.07 -13.82 5.50
CA ILE A 123 11.51 -14.33 6.81
C ILE A 123 12.33 -15.60 6.62
N ALA A 124 11.79 -16.58 5.89
CA ALA A 124 12.46 -17.86 5.66
C ALA A 124 13.82 -17.69 4.98
N VAL A 125 13.97 -16.76 4.04
CA VAL A 125 15.27 -16.46 3.42
C VAL A 125 16.21 -15.78 4.42
N VAL A 126 15.74 -14.76 5.14
CA VAL A 126 16.56 -14.00 6.08
C VAL A 126 17.15 -14.89 7.18
N GLU A 127 16.36 -15.78 7.76
CA GLU A 127 16.80 -16.71 8.82
C GLU A 127 17.86 -17.72 8.36
N ARG A 128 18.04 -17.89 7.04
CA ARG A 128 19.07 -18.76 6.46
C ARG A 128 20.43 -18.07 6.36
N PHE A 129 20.46 -16.73 6.31
CA PHE A 129 21.67 -15.95 6.11
C PHE A 129 22.08 -15.16 7.34
N LEU A 130 21.13 -14.75 8.18
CA LEU A 130 21.37 -13.93 9.36
C LEU A 130 21.05 -14.71 10.65
N PRO A 131 21.79 -14.48 11.74
CA PRO A 131 21.59 -15.14 13.02
C PRO A 131 20.43 -14.49 13.81
N VAL A 132 19.27 -14.35 13.18
CA VAL A 132 18.03 -13.83 13.80
C VAL A 132 16.91 -14.86 13.69
N ARG A 133 15.89 -14.72 14.53
CA ARG A 133 14.64 -15.49 14.44
C ARG A 133 13.45 -14.54 14.52
N PHE A 134 12.42 -14.86 13.75
CA PHE A 134 11.16 -14.11 13.76
C PHE A 134 10.09 -14.86 14.55
N SER A 135 9.42 -14.14 15.44
CA SER A 135 8.22 -14.59 16.14
C SER A 135 6.98 -13.96 15.49
N LEU A 136 5.99 -14.80 15.19
CA LEU A 136 4.71 -14.38 14.62
C LEU A 136 3.60 -14.80 15.58
N VAL A 137 2.97 -13.81 16.22
CA VAL A 137 1.90 -14.04 17.20
C VAL A 137 0.63 -13.37 16.70
N GLU A 138 -0.39 -14.18 16.42
CA GLU A 138 -1.71 -13.69 16.03
C GLU A 138 -2.58 -13.45 17.27
N ALA A 139 -3.17 -12.25 17.37
CA ALA A 139 -4.13 -11.87 18.39
C ALA A 139 -5.14 -10.88 17.79
N ASP A 140 -6.44 -11.06 18.08
CA ASP A 140 -7.52 -10.16 17.70
C ASP A 140 -7.55 -9.78 16.20
N GLY A 141 -7.21 -10.72 15.32
CA GLY A 141 -7.22 -10.53 13.86
C GLY A 141 -6.04 -9.72 13.32
N VAL A 142 -4.95 -9.62 14.09
CA VAL A 142 -3.68 -9.00 13.70
C VAL A 142 -2.52 -9.92 14.08
N THR A 143 -1.50 -9.98 13.24
CA THR A 143 -0.24 -10.66 13.54
C THR A 143 0.82 -9.65 13.93
N ARG A 144 1.38 -9.81 15.14
CA ARG A 144 2.63 -9.16 15.56
C ARG A 144 3.80 -9.97 15.01
N VAL A 145 4.68 -9.29 14.29
CA VAL A 145 5.94 -9.83 13.75
C VAL A 145 7.08 -9.16 14.51
N SER A 146 7.91 -9.93 15.20
CA SER A 146 9.03 -9.41 16.00
C SER A 146 10.30 -10.24 15.80
N ILE A 147 11.46 -9.62 16.01
CA ILE A 147 12.75 -10.33 16.09
C ILE A 147 13.04 -10.72 17.54
N GLU A 148 13.47 -11.97 17.74
CA GLU A 148 13.95 -12.50 19.02
C GLU A 148 15.40 -12.09 19.35
#